data_AF-A0A371Y8D7-F1
#
_entry.id   AF-A0A371Y8D7-F1
#
_cell.length_a   1.000
_cell.length_b   1.000
_cell.length_c   1.000
_cell.angle_alpha   90.00
_cell.angle_beta   90.00
_cell.angle_gamma   90.00
#
_symmetry.space_group_name_H-M   'P 1'
#
loop_
_entity.id
_entity.type
_entity.pdbx_description
1 polymer ?
#
loop_
_entity_poly.entity_id
_entity_poly.type
_entity_poly.pdbx_seq_one_letter_code
_entity_poly.pdbx_strand_id
1 'polypeptide(L)'
;MTVAVLSGAVGLLLWWRHKRTVVIGWLVVLCHLLLFTPTALAIALYTVGSTYPNRWRLLAWFAGLGCLSDAGALWLGGAWDFRGAAYSLALVVGPLVVGYAVALRRDLAVAAQAELATREREHVLLVEQARVNERSSIARDMHDVVAHRVGHIVLLAAALRVGAGSVNRKVADDAEQIRHEGRRALEELRAILGVLTPDRAGRSAPRAPQVDAGELDDLVRSARRAGLHADLSMEGEPGSLPTLVQQALYRTLQESLTNAAKYAPGAEVGIELRCGPDTVDLTVINGPASGPPADELPSGGNGLLGLDERASLLGGDLIAGPEGEGFRVELHLPIARPAPCDGSAVTVALAHPRQEVVEGRPGASRRGDLEPDPLAAVSRRRDAPRL
;
A
#
# COMPACT_ATOMS: atom_id res chain seq x y z
N MET A 1 -16.61 68.99 2.02
CA MET A 1 -15.28 68.41 1.70
C MET A 1 -14.65 67.65 2.87
N THR A 2 -14.73 68.14 4.11
CA THR A 2 -14.08 67.53 5.29
C THR A 2 -14.52 66.09 5.58
N VAL A 3 -15.81 65.77 5.44
CA VAL A 3 -16.36 64.43 5.69
C VAL A 3 -15.85 63.37 4.69
N ALA A 4 -15.69 63.73 3.42
CA ALA A 4 -15.18 62.82 2.38
C ALA A 4 -13.69 62.50 2.58
N VAL A 5 -12.89 63.49 2.98
CA VAL A 5 -11.46 63.33 3.24
C VAL A 5 -11.21 62.46 4.48
N LEU A 6 -11.99 62.66 5.55
CA LEU A 6 -11.93 61.82 6.75
C LEU A 6 -12.37 60.37 6.46
N SER A 7 -13.39 60.19 5.64
CA SER A 7 -13.86 58.85 5.21
C SER A 7 -12.77 58.10 4.42
N GLY A 8 -12.05 58.82 3.54
CA GLY A 8 -10.92 58.26 2.79
C GLY A 8 -9.74 57.87 3.69
N ALA A 9 -9.40 58.69 4.68
CA ALA A 9 -8.32 58.43 5.62
C ALA A 9 -8.59 57.19 6.51
N VAL A 10 -9.84 57.03 6.97
CA VAL A 10 -10.27 55.85 7.74
C VAL A 10 -10.26 54.59 6.87
N GLY A 11 -10.66 54.69 5.60
CA GLY A 11 -10.54 53.60 4.63
C GLY A 11 -9.09 53.16 4.39
N LEU A 12 -8.16 54.11 4.33
CA LEU A 12 -6.72 53.84 4.16
C LEU A 12 -6.10 53.16 5.40
N LEU A 13 -6.51 53.58 6.60
CA LEU A 13 -6.13 52.97 7.88
C LEU A 13 -6.67 51.54 8.05
N LEU A 14 -7.83 51.25 7.45
CA LEU A 14 -8.43 49.91 7.41
C LEU A 14 -7.70 48.96 6.45
N TRP A 15 -7.07 49.47 5.39
CA TRP A 15 -6.29 48.68 4.43
C TRP A 15 -4.99 48.13 5.03
N TRP A 16 -4.44 48.80 6.05
CA TRP A 16 -3.11 48.48 6.63
C TRP A 16 -3.14 47.42 7.75
N ARG A 17 -4.11 46.50 7.74
CA ARG A 17 -4.66 45.89 8.96
C ARG A 17 -4.80 44.37 8.93
N HIS A 18 -3.72 43.64 9.16
CA HIS A 18 -3.84 42.16 9.34
C HIS A 18 -3.83 41.68 10.80
N LYS A 19 -3.54 42.51 11.82
CA LYS A 19 -3.36 42.04 13.22
C LYS A 19 -4.21 42.69 14.33
N ARG A 20 -5.02 43.72 14.08
CA ARG A 20 -5.78 44.43 15.14
C ARG A 20 -7.27 44.59 14.87
N THR A 21 -7.87 43.67 14.11
CA THR A 21 -9.20 43.72 13.45
C THR A 21 -10.42 44.01 14.36
N VAL A 22 -10.30 43.85 15.69
CA VAL A 22 -11.34 44.22 16.68
C VAL A 22 -11.28 45.69 17.06
N VAL A 23 -10.08 46.24 17.30
CA VAL A 23 -9.89 47.58 17.89
C VAL A 23 -10.39 48.69 16.97
N ILE A 24 -10.02 48.67 15.70
CA ILE A 24 -10.59 49.60 14.70
C ILE A 24 -12.01 49.23 14.27
N GLY A 25 -12.53 48.04 14.62
CA GLY A 25 -13.96 47.77 14.52
C GLY A 25 -14.75 48.63 15.50
N TRP A 26 -14.29 48.68 16.75
CA TRP A 26 -14.87 49.58 17.77
C TRP A 26 -14.60 51.06 17.49
N LEU A 27 -13.40 51.42 17.02
CA LEU A 27 -13.09 52.79 16.60
C LEU A 27 -13.94 53.22 15.39
N VAL A 28 -14.15 52.27 14.48
CA VAL A 28 -15.24 52.13 13.50
C VAL A 28 -16.56 52.77 13.91
N VAL A 29 -17.16 52.06 14.86
CA VAL A 29 -18.45 52.30 15.47
C VAL A 29 -18.48 53.62 16.21
N LEU A 30 -17.44 53.92 17.00
CA LEU A 30 -17.33 55.19 17.73
C LEU A 30 -17.32 56.38 16.76
N CYS A 31 -16.57 56.28 15.67
CA CYS A 31 -16.50 57.32 14.64
C CYS A 31 -17.84 57.46 13.88
N HIS A 32 -18.55 56.36 13.63
CA HIS A 32 -19.90 56.37 13.07
C HIS A 32 -20.90 57.04 14.02
N LEU A 33 -20.87 56.73 15.32
CA LEU A 33 -21.72 57.35 16.34
C LEU A 33 -21.46 58.87 16.47
N LEU A 34 -20.22 59.31 16.27
CA LEU A 34 -19.83 60.72 16.37
C LEU A 34 -20.05 61.53 15.08
N LEU A 35 -19.89 60.91 13.90
CA LEU A 35 -19.86 61.60 12.60
C LEU A 35 -20.98 61.18 11.63
N PHE A 36 -21.83 60.22 12.02
CA PHE A 36 -22.98 59.74 11.25
C PHE A 36 -22.63 59.28 9.82
N THR A 37 -21.52 58.56 9.65
CA THR A 37 -21.01 58.13 8.33
C THR A 37 -21.38 56.67 8.01
N PRO A 38 -22.46 56.39 7.26
CA PRO A 38 -22.96 55.02 7.04
C PRO A 38 -21.98 54.13 6.25
N THR A 39 -21.13 54.73 5.42
CA THR A 39 -20.12 54.01 4.62
C THR A 39 -19.03 53.36 5.46
N ALA A 40 -18.56 54.04 6.52
CA ALA A 40 -17.55 53.50 7.42
C ALA A 40 -18.08 52.29 8.21
N LEU A 41 -19.34 52.36 8.65
CA LEU A 41 -20.03 51.24 9.31
C LEU A 41 -20.16 50.04 8.37
N ALA A 42 -20.59 50.25 7.11
CA ALA A 42 -20.71 49.18 6.13
C ALA A 42 -19.38 48.46 5.87
N ILE A 43 -18.27 49.21 5.73
CA ILE A 43 -16.93 48.64 5.55
C ILE A 43 -16.49 47.85 6.79
N ALA A 44 -16.73 48.38 7.99
CA ALA A 44 -16.39 47.69 9.24
C ALA A 44 -17.18 46.38 9.38
N LEU A 45 -18.48 46.40 9.09
CA LEU A 45 -19.36 45.23 9.11
C LEU A 45 -18.96 44.17 8.08
N TYR A 46 -18.68 44.58 6.83
CA TYR A 46 -18.11 43.69 5.82
C TYR A 46 -16.77 43.06 6.26
N THR A 47 -15.89 43.86 6.85
CA THR A 47 -14.59 43.39 7.36
C THR A 47 -14.79 42.37 8.48
N VAL A 48 -15.73 42.62 9.40
CA VAL A 48 -16.06 41.69 10.48
C VAL A 48 -16.63 40.38 9.92
N GLY A 49 -17.58 40.47 8.99
CA GLY A 49 -18.21 39.31 8.35
C GLY A 49 -17.22 38.45 7.56
N SER A 50 -16.18 39.07 6.99
CA SER A 50 -15.18 38.40 6.16
C SER A 50 -13.96 37.83 6.91
N THR A 51 -13.77 38.17 8.20
CA THR A 51 -12.55 37.79 8.93
C THR A 51 -12.77 37.08 10.27
N TYR A 52 -13.93 37.20 10.92
CA TYR A 52 -14.12 36.65 12.28
C TYR A 52 -14.90 35.34 12.35
N PRO A 53 -14.41 34.36 13.16
CA PRO A 53 -15.07 33.06 13.31
C PRO A 53 -16.32 33.11 14.21
N ASN A 54 -16.39 33.98 15.22
CA ASN A 54 -17.52 34.05 16.17
C ASN A 54 -18.52 35.16 15.84
N ARG A 55 -18.97 35.14 14.59
CA ARG A 55 -19.73 36.18 13.88
C ARG A 55 -21.14 36.44 14.42
N TRP A 56 -21.81 35.47 15.05
CA TRP A 56 -23.20 35.64 15.54
C TRP A 56 -23.29 36.50 16.79
N ARG A 57 -22.27 36.46 17.67
CA ARG A 57 -22.21 37.33 18.84
C ARG A 57 -22.04 38.80 18.44
N LEU A 58 -21.21 39.06 17.44
CA LEU A 58 -21.02 40.41 16.90
C LEU A 58 -22.28 40.91 16.19
N LEU A 59 -22.94 40.04 15.42
CA LEU A 59 -24.21 40.35 14.75
C LEU A 59 -25.30 40.73 15.76
N ALA A 60 -25.38 40.03 16.90
CA ALA A 60 -26.29 40.38 17.99
C ALA A 60 -25.96 41.74 18.62
N TRP A 61 -24.68 42.05 18.84
CA TRP A 61 -24.26 43.36 19.36
C TRP A 61 -24.58 44.51 18.38
N PHE A 62 -24.32 44.33 17.09
CA PHE A 62 -24.59 45.35 16.07
C PHE A 62 -26.08 45.55 15.82
N ALA A 63 -26.86 44.46 15.78
CA ALA A 63 -28.31 44.54 15.71
C ALA A 63 -28.89 45.24 16.95
N GLY A 64 -28.41 44.91 18.14
CA GLY A 64 -28.80 45.57 19.38
C GLY A 64 -28.48 47.06 19.39
N LEU A 65 -27.33 47.47 18.87
CA LEU A 65 -26.94 48.88 18.76
C LEU A 65 -27.81 49.65 17.75
N GLY A 66 -28.17 49.01 16.62
CA GLY A 66 -29.11 49.57 15.65
C GLY A 66 -30.50 49.81 16.27
N CYS A 67 -31.06 48.78 16.93
CA CYS A 67 -32.34 48.90 17.63
C CYS A 67 -32.31 49.98 18.73
N LEU A 68 -31.18 50.13 19.44
CA LEU A 68 -31.02 51.18 20.45
C LEU A 68 -30.98 52.59 19.82
N SER A 69 -30.37 52.73 18.65
CA SER A 69 -30.35 54.02 17.92
C SER A 69 -31.75 54.42 17.44
N ASP A 70 -32.53 53.47 16.92
CA ASP A 70 -33.91 53.71 16.48
C ASP A 70 -34.80 54.03 17.68
N ALA A 71 -34.64 53.32 18.80
CA ALA A 71 -35.35 53.61 20.04
C ALA A 71 -35.03 55.00 20.62
N GLY A 72 -33.77 55.45 20.51
CA GLY A 72 -33.35 56.79 20.92
C GLY A 72 -33.96 57.91 20.07
N ALA A 73 -34.03 57.71 18.75
CA ALA A 73 -34.67 58.65 17.82
C ALA A 73 -36.17 58.84 18.11
N LEU A 74 -36.85 57.76 18.49
CA LEU A 74 -38.26 57.77 18.91
C LEU A 74 -38.46 58.48 20.25
N TRP A 75 -37.56 58.26 21.21
CA TRP A 75 -37.57 58.94 22.50
C TRP A 75 -37.40 60.47 22.39
N LEU A 76 -36.68 60.94 21.37
CA LEU A 76 -36.47 62.35 21.08
C LEU A 76 -37.64 63.01 20.30
N GLY A 77 -38.76 62.30 20.12
CA GLY A 77 -39.97 62.82 19.47
C GLY A 77 -40.04 62.54 17.96
N GLY A 78 -39.19 61.66 17.42
CA GLY A 78 -39.28 61.22 16.03
C GLY A 78 -40.53 60.36 15.75
N ALA A 79 -41.11 60.49 14.56
CA ALA A 79 -42.16 59.59 14.09
C ALA A 79 -41.54 58.29 13.56
N TRP A 80 -42.20 57.15 13.79
CA TRP A 80 -41.80 55.86 13.19
C TRP A 80 -41.88 55.95 11.67
N ASP A 81 -40.77 55.74 10.98
CA ASP A 81 -40.70 55.60 9.52
C ASP A 81 -40.20 54.19 9.16
N PHE A 82 -41.09 53.40 8.57
CA PHE A 82 -40.77 52.04 8.11
C PHE A 82 -39.65 52.04 7.05
N ARG A 83 -39.59 53.08 6.20
CA ARG A 83 -38.56 53.17 5.15
C ARG A 83 -37.18 53.40 5.76
N GLY A 84 -37.07 54.29 6.74
CA GLY A 84 -35.86 54.50 7.52
C GLY A 84 -35.39 53.22 8.24
N ALA A 85 -36.30 52.53 8.93
CA ALA A 85 -35.98 51.28 9.62
C ALA A 85 -35.49 50.18 8.66
N ALA A 86 -36.15 50.02 7.50
CA ALA A 86 -35.73 49.07 6.47
C ALA A 86 -34.35 49.43 5.88
N TYR A 87 -34.07 50.71 5.66
CA TYR A 87 -32.77 51.18 5.16
C TYR A 87 -31.65 50.95 6.18
N SER A 88 -31.87 51.26 7.46
CA SER A 88 -30.94 51.00 8.55
C SER A 88 -30.62 49.51 8.68
N LEU A 89 -31.64 48.65 8.61
CA LEU A 89 -31.47 47.20 8.65
C LEU A 89 -30.65 46.70 7.44
N ALA A 90 -30.95 47.19 6.24
CA ALA A 90 -30.22 46.82 5.02
C ALA A 90 -28.74 47.24 5.08
N LEU A 91 -28.43 48.42 5.64
CA LEU A 91 -27.07 48.91 5.84
C LEU A 91 -26.26 48.07 6.83
N VAL A 92 -26.92 47.46 7.82
CA VAL A 92 -26.24 46.58 8.79
C VAL A 92 -26.10 45.16 8.25
N VAL A 93 -27.19 44.59 7.74
CA VAL A 93 -27.25 43.17 7.35
C VAL A 93 -26.55 42.93 6.01
N GLY A 94 -26.73 43.82 5.03
CA GLY A 94 -26.20 43.64 3.67
C GLY A 94 -24.69 43.42 3.62
N PRO A 95 -23.87 44.36 4.15
CA PRO A 95 -22.41 44.23 4.16
C PRO A 95 -21.92 42.99 4.94
N LEU A 96 -22.61 42.62 6.04
CA LEU A 96 -22.30 41.41 6.79
C LEU A 96 -22.53 40.14 5.97
N VAL A 97 -23.68 40.03 5.31
CA VAL A 97 -24.02 38.88 4.47
C VAL A 97 -23.06 38.76 3.30
N VAL A 98 -22.71 39.89 2.67
CA VAL A 98 -21.71 39.91 1.58
C VAL A 98 -20.34 39.50 2.11
N GLY A 99 -19.89 40.04 3.25
CA GLY A 99 -18.62 39.65 3.87
C GLY A 99 -18.56 38.17 4.21
N TYR A 100 -19.65 37.63 4.75
CA TYR A 100 -19.82 36.21 5.04
C TYR A 100 -19.74 35.35 3.78
N ALA A 101 -20.47 35.73 2.73
CA ALA A 101 -20.48 34.99 1.48
C ALA A 101 -19.09 34.98 0.82
N VAL A 102 -18.35 36.10 0.92
CA VAL A 102 -16.96 36.19 0.43
C VAL A 102 -16.02 35.30 1.26
N ALA A 103 -16.12 35.30 2.59
CA ALA A 103 -15.32 34.42 3.44
C ALA A 103 -15.61 32.94 3.13
N LEU A 104 -16.88 32.56 3.09
CA LEU A 104 -17.27 31.19 2.78
C LEU A 104 -16.77 30.74 1.40
N ARG A 105 -16.89 31.60 0.37
CA ARG A 105 -16.35 31.32 -0.96
C ARG A 105 -14.82 31.17 -0.95
N ARG A 106 -14.10 31.99 -0.17
CA ARG A 106 -12.65 31.88 -0.01
C ARG A 106 -12.26 30.58 0.68
N ASP A 107 -12.92 30.23 1.77
CA ASP A 107 -12.62 29.00 2.52
C ASP A 107 -12.88 27.76 1.66
N LEU A 108 -14.00 27.74 0.91
CA LEU A 108 -14.31 26.67 -0.05
C LEU A 108 -13.30 26.61 -1.19
N ALA A 109 -12.86 27.75 -1.73
CA ALA A 109 -11.86 27.79 -2.78
C ALA A 109 -10.50 27.27 -2.30
N VAL A 110 -10.08 27.64 -1.08
CA VAL A 110 -8.84 27.14 -0.46
C VAL A 110 -8.94 25.64 -0.21
N ALA A 111 -10.07 25.16 0.32
CA ALA A 111 -10.30 23.74 0.53
C ALA A 111 -10.26 22.95 -0.80
N ALA A 112 -10.92 23.45 -1.84
CA ALA A 112 -10.91 22.84 -3.17
C ALA A 112 -9.50 22.82 -3.78
N GLN A 113 -8.72 23.91 -3.62
CA GLN A 113 -7.32 23.94 -4.08
C GLN A 113 -6.44 22.95 -3.31
N ALA A 114 -6.65 22.81 -2.00
CA ALA A 114 -5.92 21.83 -1.19
C ALA A 114 -6.23 20.40 -1.65
N GLU A 115 -7.50 20.10 -1.96
CA GLU A 115 -7.94 18.79 -2.45
C GLU A 115 -7.37 18.48 -3.85
N LEU A 116 -7.31 19.46 -4.75
CA LEU A 116 -6.66 19.31 -6.06
C LEU A 116 -5.16 19.03 -5.90
N ALA A 117 -4.48 19.77 -5.03
CA ALA A 117 -3.06 19.56 -4.76
C ALA A 117 -2.76 18.17 -4.16
N THR A 118 -3.65 17.63 -3.31
CA THR A 118 -3.50 16.25 -2.81
C THR A 118 -3.72 15.22 -3.93
N ARG A 119 -4.74 15.40 -4.77
CA ARG A 119 -5.01 14.50 -5.91
C ARG A 119 -3.87 14.51 -6.94
N GLU A 120 -3.28 15.66 -7.21
CA GLU A 120 -2.11 15.76 -8.11
C GLU A 120 -0.93 14.97 -7.56
N ARG A 121 -0.64 15.07 -6.26
CA ARG A 121 0.43 14.29 -5.61
C ARG A 121 0.16 12.80 -5.68
N GLU A 122 -1.07 12.38 -5.38
CA GLU A 122 -1.48 10.97 -5.49
C GLU A 122 -1.33 10.45 -6.93
N HIS A 123 -1.75 11.23 -7.92
CA HIS A 123 -1.64 10.84 -9.33
C HIS A 123 -0.18 10.73 -9.76
N VAL A 124 0.70 11.63 -9.34
CA VAL A 124 2.15 11.54 -9.61
C VAL A 124 2.72 10.25 -9.02
N LEU A 125 2.40 9.92 -7.77
CA LEU A 125 2.84 8.68 -7.12
C LEU A 125 2.34 7.43 -7.85
N LEU A 126 1.08 7.41 -8.27
CA LEU A 126 0.50 6.29 -9.03
C LEU A 126 1.18 6.12 -10.39
N VAL A 127 1.47 7.22 -11.11
CA VAL A 127 2.18 7.17 -12.40
C VAL A 127 3.61 6.68 -12.22
N GLU A 128 4.32 7.13 -11.18
CA GLU A 128 5.67 6.67 -10.86
C GLU A 128 5.68 5.17 -10.52
N GLN A 129 4.74 4.72 -9.68
CA GLN A 129 4.57 3.30 -9.37
C GLN A 129 4.24 2.47 -10.61
N ALA A 130 3.31 2.94 -11.45
CA ALA A 130 2.99 2.28 -12.71
C ALA A 130 4.22 2.19 -13.63
N ARG A 131 5.03 3.23 -13.71
CA ARG A 131 6.27 3.24 -14.50
C ARG A 131 7.31 2.27 -13.96
N VAL A 132 7.46 2.15 -12.64
CA VAL A 132 8.37 1.18 -12.01
C VAL A 132 7.88 -0.25 -12.26
N ASN A 133 6.58 -0.49 -12.11
CA ASN A 133 5.96 -1.79 -12.37
C ASN A 133 6.11 -2.19 -13.84
N GLU A 134 5.88 -1.26 -14.77
CA GLU A 134 6.03 -1.49 -16.20
C GLU A 134 7.48 -1.82 -16.57
N ARG A 135 8.45 -1.04 -16.05
CA ARG A 135 9.88 -1.33 -16.24
C ARG A 135 10.26 -2.71 -15.70
N SER A 136 9.72 -3.09 -14.55
CA SER A 136 9.91 -4.43 -13.97
C SER A 136 9.29 -5.51 -14.86
N SER A 137 8.09 -5.26 -15.40
CA SER A 137 7.40 -6.17 -16.32
C SER A 137 8.20 -6.38 -17.60
N ILE A 138 8.64 -5.29 -18.26
CA ILE A 138 9.47 -5.35 -19.46
C ILE A 138 10.76 -6.11 -19.19
N ALA A 139 11.45 -5.82 -18.09
CA ALA A 139 12.68 -6.55 -17.74
C ALA A 139 12.43 -8.06 -17.56
N ARG A 140 11.27 -8.43 -16.99
CA ARG A 140 10.86 -9.82 -16.79
C ARG A 140 10.52 -10.51 -18.12
N ASP A 141 9.72 -9.88 -18.97
CA ASP A 141 9.36 -10.39 -20.30
C ASP A 141 10.60 -10.54 -21.20
N MET A 142 11.50 -9.56 -21.17
CA MET A 142 12.78 -9.63 -21.88
C MET A 142 13.64 -10.77 -21.34
N HIS A 143 13.72 -10.96 -20.02
CA HIS A 143 14.49 -12.05 -19.43
C HIS A 143 13.93 -13.41 -19.81
N ASP A 144 12.62 -13.60 -19.78
CA ASP A 144 12.02 -14.89 -20.12
C ASP A 144 12.26 -15.25 -21.60
N VAL A 145 12.13 -14.27 -22.49
CA VAL A 145 12.42 -14.48 -23.92
C VAL A 145 13.91 -14.75 -24.16
N VAL A 146 14.81 -14.00 -23.52
CA VAL A 146 16.27 -14.18 -23.70
C VAL A 146 16.75 -15.46 -23.05
N ALA A 147 16.32 -15.76 -21.83
CA ALA A 147 16.71 -16.96 -21.10
C ALA A 147 16.24 -18.23 -21.81
N HIS A 148 15.01 -18.21 -22.35
CA HIS A 148 14.49 -19.33 -23.13
C HIS A 148 15.29 -19.56 -24.43
N ARG A 149 15.59 -18.49 -25.18
CA ARG A 149 16.35 -18.59 -26.45
C ARG A 149 17.79 -19.05 -26.21
N VAL A 150 18.49 -18.49 -25.23
CA VAL A 150 19.86 -18.92 -24.89
C VAL A 150 19.84 -20.33 -24.30
N GLY A 151 18.84 -20.68 -23.49
CA GLY A 151 18.63 -22.05 -23.01
C GLY A 151 18.47 -23.06 -24.16
N HIS A 152 17.73 -22.71 -25.21
CA HIS A 152 17.59 -23.56 -26.39
C HIS A 152 18.92 -23.72 -27.15
N ILE A 153 19.72 -22.66 -27.28
CA ILE A 153 21.08 -22.73 -27.88
C ILE A 153 21.98 -23.68 -27.07
N VAL A 154 21.95 -23.58 -25.74
CA VAL A 154 22.71 -24.47 -24.84
C VAL A 154 22.25 -25.93 -25.00
N LEU A 155 20.95 -26.17 -25.15
CA LEU A 155 20.39 -27.51 -25.38
C LEU A 155 20.82 -28.08 -26.75
N LEU A 156 20.75 -27.28 -27.81
CA LEU A 156 21.20 -27.65 -29.16
C LEU A 156 22.70 -27.97 -29.17
N ALA A 157 23.50 -27.16 -28.48
CA ALA A 157 24.93 -27.40 -28.33
C ALA A 157 25.22 -28.72 -27.59
N ALA A 158 24.47 -29.01 -26.53
CA ALA A 158 24.57 -30.29 -25.83
C ALA A 158 24.22 -31.49 -26.75
N ALA A 159 23.17 -31.38 -27.57
CA ALA A 159 22.79 -32.40 -28.54
C ALA A 159 23.85 -32.60 -29.64
N LEU A 160 24.41 -31.50 -30.17
CA LEU A 160 25.50 -31.52 -31.15
C LEU A 160 26.74 -32.24 -30.60
N ARG A 161 27.12 -31.99 -29.34
CA ARG A 161 28.25 -32.66 -28.68
C ARG A 161 28.03 -34.18 -28.58
N VAL A 162 26.83 -34.60 -28.17
CA VAL A 162 26.48 -36.03 -28.06
C VAL A 162 26.48 -36.70 -29.44
N GLY A 163 25.94 -36.03 -30.46
CA GLY A 163 25.90 -36.56 -31.83
C GLY A 163 27.27 -36.62 -32.53
N ALA A 164 28.17 -35.67 -32.23
CA ALA A 164 29.53 -35.65 -32.79
C ALA A 164 30.44 -36.72 -32.17
N GLY A 165 30.25 -37.04 -30.89
CA GLY A 165 30.99 -38.09 -30.18
C GLY A 165 32.51 -38.01 -30.38
N SER A 166 33.17 -39.15 -30.60
CA SER A 166 34.60 -39.22 -30.95
C SER A 166 34.88 -39.05 -32.46
N VAL A 167 33.84 -39.02 -33.29
CA VAL A 167 33.93 -39.00 -34.77
C VAL A 167 34.44 -37.65 -35.25
N ASN A 168 33.97 -36.56 -34.65
CA ASN A 168 34.45 -35.21 -34.97
C ASN A 168 34.75 -34.42 -33.70
N ARG A 169 35.94 -34.70 -33.15
CA ARG A 169 36.40 -34.13 -31.87
C ARG A 169 36.34 -32.60 -31.86
N LYS A 170 36.65 -31.95 -32.98
CA LYS A 170 36.58 -30.49 -33.13
C LYS A 170 35.14 -29.94 -32.97
N VAL A 171 34.14 -30.61 -33.57
CA VAL A 171 32.73 -30.22 -33.42
C VAL A 171 32.22 -30.47 -31.99
N ALA A 172 32.70 -31.53 -31.33
CA ALA A 172 32.38 -31.79 -29.93
C ALA A 172 32.97 -30.72 -28.99
N ASP A 173 34.22 -30.30 -29.23
CA ASP A 173 34.89 -29.25 -28.45
C ASP A 173 34.22 -27.87 -28.68
N ASP A 174 33.92 -27.49 -29.93
CA ASP A 174 33.23 -26.24 -30.26
C ASP A 174 31.82 -26.18 -29.63
N ALA A 175 31.08 -27.31 -29.64
CA ALA A 175 29.76 -27.41 -29.03
C ALA A 175 29.81 -27.31 -27.49
N GLU A 176 30.84 -27.87 -26.86
CA GLU A 176 31.06 -27.74 -25.42
C GLU A 176 31.39 -26.29 -25.03
N GLN A 177 32.17 -25.59 -25.85
CA GLN A 177 32.48 -24.17 -25.65
C GLN A 177 31.22 -23.29 -25.75
N ILE A 178 30.35 -23.52 -26.75
CA ILE A 178 29.06 -22.82 -26.88
C ILE A 178 28.17 -23.09 -25.65
N ARG A 179 28.15 -24.34 -25.16
CA ARG A 179 27.39 -24.72 -23.95
C ARG A 179 27.89 -23.96 -22.72
N HIS A 180 29.20 -23.87 -22.53
CA HIS A 180 29.81 -23.19 -21.40
C HIS A 180 29.55 -21.68 -21.44
N GLU A 181 29.77 -21.03 -22.58
CA GLU A 181 29.53 -19.58 -22.73
C GLU A 181 28.04 -19.24 -22.59
N GLY A 182 27.15 -20.07 -23.12
CA GLY A 182 25.70 -19.89 -22.95
C GLY A 182 25.22 -20.02 -21.50
N ARG A 183 25.78 -20.96 -20.72
CA ARG A 183 25.48 -21.07 -19.28
C ARG A 183 25.98 -19.86 -18.50
N ARG A 184 27.20 -19.43 -18.78
CA ARG A 184 27.81 -18.24 -18.16
C ARG A 184 26.99 -16.98 -18.45
N ALA A 185 26.57 -16.77 -19.69
CA ALA A 185 25.71 -15.65 -20.07
C ALA A 185 24.36 -15.65 -19.33
N LEU A 186 23.75 -16.84 -19.12
CA LEU A 186 22.52 -16.97 -18.33
C LEU A 186 22.72 -16.63 -16.85
N GLU A 187 23.86 -17.01 -16.27
CA GLU A 187 24.23 -16.70 -14.89
C GLU A 187 24.47 -15.20 -14.70
N GLU A 188 25.23 -14.57 -15.60
CA GLU A 188 25.48 -13.13 -15.58
C GLU A 188 24.18 -12.31 -15.74
N LEU A 189 23.28 -12.74 -16.64
CA LEU A 189 21.95 -12.11 -16.79
C LEU A 189 21.08 -12.24 -15.54
N ARG A 190 21.11 -13.39 -14.84
CA ARG A 190 20.38 -13.57 -13.58
C ARG A 190 20.96 -12.72 -12.45
N ALA A 191 22.28 -12.57 -12.40
CA ALA A 191 22.96 -11.76 -11.40
C ALA A 191 22.61 -10.26 -11.54
N ILE A 192 22.63 -9.72 -12.77
CA ILE A 192 22.27 -8.31 -13.02
C ILE A 192 20.81 -8.02 -12.63
N LEU A 193 19.89 -8.96 -12.85
CA LEU A 193 18.48 -8.79 -12.49
C LEU A 193 18.19 -9.06 -11.00
N GLY A 194 18.99 -9.88 -10.33
CA GLY A 194 18.91 -10.11 -8.88
C GLY A 194 19.13 -8.83 -8.08
N VAL A 195 19.92 -7.88 -8.60
CA VAL A 195 20.21 -6.59 -7.96
C VAL A 195 19.09 -5.56 -8.16
N LEU A 196 18.22 -5.73 -9.16
CA LEU A 196 17.12 -4.80 -9.48
C LEU A 196 15.75 -5.26 -8.97
N THR A 197 15.66 -6.34 -8.20
CA THR A 197 14.42 -6.82 -7.58
C THR A 197 14.70 -7.32 -6.16
N PRO A 198 14.67 -6.43 -5.14
CA PRO A 198 14.70 -6.84 -3.74
C PRO A 198 13.40 -7.56 -3.31
N ASP A 199 12.34 -7.55 -4.13
CA ASP A 199 11.01 -8.12 -3.82
C ASP A 199 10.81 -9.57 -4.27
N ARG A 200 11.89 -10.33 -4.50
CA ARG A 200 11.81 -11.72 -4.96
C ARG A 200 11.40 -12.74 -3.89
N ALA A 201 10.69 -12.32 -2.84
CA ALA A 201 9.97 -13.22 -1.95
C ALA A 201 8.54 -13.53 -2.47
N GLY A 202 7.90 -12.62 -3.21
CA GLY A 202 6.44 -12.74 -3.39
C GLY A 202 5.92 -13.36 -4.68
N ARG A 203 6.40 -12.96 -5.86
CA ARG A 203 5.63 -13.16 -7.12
C ARG A 203 6.53 -13.19 -8.35
N SER A 204 6.93 -14.39 -8.80
CA SER A 204 7.30 -14.71 -10.19
C SER A 204 7.70 -16.20 -10.26
N ALA A 205 6.72 -17.10 -10.30
CA ALA A 205 6.91 -18.33 -11.05
C ALA A 205 6.44 -18.03 -12.48
N PRO A 206 7.23 -18.33 -13.52
CA PRO A 206 6.78 -18.27 -14.90
C PRO A 206 5.45 -19.03 -14.99
N ARG A 207 4.53 -18.55 -15.84
CA ARG A 207 3.30 -19.28 -16.21
C ARG A 207 3.73 -20.69 -16.62
N ALA A 208 3.65 -21.64 -15.69
CA ALA A 208 4.08 -23.00 -15.92
C ALA A 208 3.16 -23.55 -17.02
N PRO A 209 3.67 -24.44 -17.90
CA PRO A 209 2.81 -25.29 -18.70
C PRO A 209 1.75 -25.89 -17.77
N GLN A 210 0.52 -26.10 -18.25
CA GLN A 210 -0.48 -26.81 -17.45
C GLN A 210 0.10 -28.17 -17.08
N VAL A 211 0.63 -28.27 -15.85
CA VAL A 211 1.30 -29.47 -15.33
C VAL A 211 0.20 -30.49 -15.07
N ASP A 212 0.22 -31.56 -15.84
CA ASP A 212 -0.60 -32.74 -15.62
C ASP A 212 0.10 -33.64 -14.57
N ALA A 213 -0.67 -34.43 -13.83
CA ALA A 213 -0.15 -35.31 -12.79
C ALA A 213 0.84 -36.37 -13.29
N GLY A 214 0.86 -36.65 -14.60
CA GLY A 214 1.89 -37.50 -15.23
C GLY A 214 3.32 -36.93 -15.11
N GLU A 215 3.48 -35.64 -14.85
CA GLU A 215 4.80 -34.99 -14.81
C GLU A 215 5.59 -35.29 -13.52
N LEU A 216 4.95 -35.74 -12.43
CA LEU A 216 5.64 -36.11 -11.18
C LEU A 216 6.53 -37.36 -11.37
N ASP A 217 6.00 -38.38 -12.04
CA ASP A 217 6.77 -39.59 -12.36
C ASP A 217 7.88 -39.30 -13.39
N ASP A 218 7.60 -38.45 -14.39
CA ASP A 218 8.61 -37.98 -15.34
C ASP A 218 9.76 -37.21 -14.64
N LEU A 219 9.44 -36.42 -13.62
CA LEU A 219 10.42 -35.69 -12.83
C LEU A 219 11.35 -36.63 -12.06
N VAL A 220 10.80 -37.66 -11.39
CA VAL A 220 11.60 -38.68 -10.69
C VAL A 220 12.42 -39.52 -11.67
N ARG A 221 11.84 -39.94 -12.81
CA ARG A 221 12.58 -40.63 -13.88
C ARG A 221 13.73 -39.79 -14.42
N SER A 222 13.55 -38.48 -14.51
CA SER A 222 14.60 -37.55 -14.96
C SER A 222 15.70 -37.41 -13.91
N ALA A 223 15.35 -37.34 -12.63
CA ALA A 223 16.32 -37.37 -11.53
C ALA A 223 17.14 -38.68 -11.51
N ARG A 224 16.49 -39.84 -11.73
CA ARG A 224 17.17 -41.14 -11.87
C ARG A 224 18.16 -41.15 -13.04
N ARG A 225 17.76 -40.64 -14.21
CA ARG A 225 18.65 -40.52 -15.38
C ARG A 225 19.84 -39.57 -15.14
N ALA A 226 19.68 -38.63 -14.22
CA ALA A 226 20.75 -37.73 -13.78
C ALA A 226 21.66 -38.33 -12.69
N GLY A 227 21.38 -39.56 -12.21
CA GLY A 227 22.22 -40.28 -11.25
C GLY A 227 21.75 -40.25 -9.80
N LEU A 228 20.55 -39.74 -9.50
CA LEU A 228 19.95 -39.83 -8.16
C LEU A 228 19.30 -41.21 -7.92
N HIS A 229 19.54 -41.79 -6.75
CA HIS A 229 18.85 -43.01 -6.28
C HIS A 229 17.51 -42.67 -5.65
N ALA A 230 16.54 -42.22 -6.46
CA ALA A 230 15.22 -41.83 -5.98
C ALA A 230 14.20 -42.96 -6.13
N ASP A 231 13.38 -43.21 -5.11
CA ASP A 231 12.24 -44.12 -5.15
C ASP A 231 10.92 -43.40 -4.86
N LEU A 232 9.90 -43.66 -5.67
CA LEU A 232 8.60 -42.99 -5.61
C LEU A 232 7.50 -44.01 -5.34
N SER A 233 6.85 -43.86 -4.19
CA SER A 233 5.61 -44.53 -3.84
C SER A 233 4.45 -43.54 -3.93
N MET A 234 3.40 -43.90 -4.68
CA MET A 234 2.19 -43.07 -4.83
C MET A 234 0.95 -43.86 -4.42
N GLU A 235 0.19 -43.31 -3.47
CA GLU A 235 -1.13 -43.77 -3.09
C GLU A 235 -2.19 -42.76 -3.57
N GLY A 236 -3.18 -43.22 -4.36
CA GLY A 236 -4.25 -42.37 -4.91
C GLY A 236 -3.94 -41.80 -6.30
N GLU A 237 -4.77 -40.86 -6.77
CA GLU A 237 -4.68 -40.29 -8.14
C GLU A 237 -4.39 -38.78 -8.11
N PRO A 238 -3.12 -38.36 -8.29
CA PRO A 238 -2.73 -36.94 -8.25
C PRO A 238 -3.40 -36.10 -9.35
N GLY A 239 -3.82 -36.72 -10.46
CA GLY A 239 -4.50 -36.05 -11.58
C GLY A 239 -5.88 -35.52 -11.25
N SER A 240 -6.49 -36.03 -10.18
CA SER A 240 -7.80 -35.59 -9.69
C SER A 240 -7.72 -34.34 -8.79
N LEU A 241 -6.51 -33.92 -8.41
CA LEU A 241 -6.30 -32.81 -7.48
C LEU A 241 -6.52 -31.44 -8.15
N PRO A 242 -6.89 -30.40 -7.38
CA PRO A 242 -6.92 -29.03 -7.91
C PRO A 242 -5.57 -28.63 -8.50
N THR A 243 -5.59 -27.89 -9.62
CA THR A 243 -4.36 -27.50 -10.36
C THR A 243 -3.32 -26.79 -9.48
N LEU A 244 -3.76 -25.95 -8.53
CA LEU A 244 -2.84 -25.26 -7.62
C LEU A 244 -2.14 -26.22 -6.65
N VAL A 245 -2.82 -27.29 -6.22
CA VAL A 245 -2.25 -28.34 -5.37
C VAL A 245 -1.24 -29.17 -6.19
N GLN A 246 -1.56 -29.53 -7.43
CA GLN A 246 -0.64 -30.23 -8.34
C GLN A 246 0.66 -29.43 -8.56
N GLN A 247 0.55 -28.11 -8.75
CA GLN A 247 1.71 -27.23 -8.92
C GLN A 247 2.58 -27.14 -7.67
N ALA A 248 1.96 -27.09 -6.49
CA ALA A 248 2.68 -27.08 -5.22
C ALA A 248 3.46 -28.39 -5.01
N LEU A 249 2.82 -29.55 -5.26
CA LEU A 249 3.45 -30.86 -5.19
C LEU A 249 4.65 -30.97 -6.14
N TYR A 250 4.46 -30.57 -7.40
CA TYR A 250 5.53 -30.62 -8.40
C TYR A 250 6.72 -29.75 -8.01
N ARG A 251 6.48 -28.53 -7.50
CA ARG A 251 7.56 -27.62 -7.09
C ARG A 251 8.28 -28.11 -5.85
N THR A 252 7.55 -28.61 -4.86
CA THR A 252 8.17 -29.19 -3.66
C THR A 252 9.03 -30.39 -4.04
N LEU A 253 8.52 -31.29 -4.87
CA LEU A 253 9.30 -32.45 -5.33
C LEU A 253 10.55 -32.03 -6.12
N GLN A 254 10.41 -31.04 -7.02
CA GLN A 254 11.53 -30.55 -7.82
C GLN A 254 12.64 -29.93 -6.96
N GLU A 255 12.28 -29.07 -6.03
CA GLU A 255 13.23 -28.42 -5.13
C GLU A 255 13.90 -29.46 -4.22
N SER A 256 13.14 -30.41 -3.67
CA SER A 256 13.67 -31.49 -2.84
C SER A 256 14.66 -32.38 -3.59
N LEU A 257 14.36 -32.77 -4.84
CA LEU A 257 15.27 -33.54 -5.69
C LEU A 257 16.53 -32.73 -6.06
N THR A 258 16.37 -31.43 -6.32
CA THR A 258 17.50 -30.55 -6.61
C THR A 258 18.41 -30.40 -5.39
N ASN A 259 17.81 -30.26 -4.21
CA ASN A 259 18.54 -30.19 -2.94
C ASN A 259 19.24 -31.53 -2.62
N ALA A 260 18.59 -32.67 -2.84
CA ALA A 260 19.23 -33.97 -2.68
C ALA A 260 20.44 -34.13 -3.63
N ALA A 261 20.31 -33.75 -4.91
CA ALA A 261 21.43 -33.79 -5.86
C ALA A 261 22.60 -32.88 -5.44
N LYS A 262 22.30 -31.73 -4.84
CA LYS A 262 23.29 -30.72 -4.46
C LYS A 262 23.98 -31.05 -3.14
N TYR A 263 23.22 -31.51 -2.15
CA TYR A 263 23.67 -31.60 -0.75
C TYR A 263 23.86 -33.04 -0.26
N ALA A 264 23.28 -34.03 -0.93
CA ALA A 264 23.40 -35.45 -0.56
C ALA A 264 23.72 -36.33 -1.80
N PRO A 265 24.82 -36.05 -2.54
CA PRO A 265 25.17 -36.85 -3.70
C PRO A 265 25.39 -38.32 -3.30
N GLY A 266 24.77 -39.23 -4.06
CA GLY A 266 24.83 -40.67 -3.83
C GLY A 266 23.90 -41.21 -2.73
N ALA A 267 23.14 -40.36 -2.03
CA ALA A 267 22.16 -40.81 -1.06
C ALA A 267 20.91 -41.41 -1.73
N GLU A 268 20.30 -42.40 -1.07
CA GLU A 268 18.95 -42.86 -1.41
C GLU A 268 17.93 -41.77 -1.03
N VAL A 269 16.99 -41.51 -1.93
CA VAL A 269 15.90 -40.53 -1.76
C VAL A 269 14.57 -41.27 -1.81
N GLY A 270 13.92 -41.43 -0.66
CA GLY A 270 12.55 -41.95 -0.57
C GLY A 270 11.53 -40.84 -0.76
N ILE A 271 10.57 -41.07 -1.65
CA ILE A 271 9.47 -40.14 -1.93
C ILE A 271 8.16 -40.90 -1.73
N GLU A 272 7.31 -40.39 -0.85
CA GLU A 272 5.98 -40.91 -0.58
C GLU A 272 4.95 -39.82 -0.84
N LEU A 273 4.00 -40.09 -1.73
CA LEU A 273 2.88 -39.21 -2.05
C LEU A 273 1.56 -39.92 -1.73
N ARG A 274 0.77 -39.36 -0.83
CA ARG A 274 -0.54 -39.89 -0.44
C ARG A 274 -1.64 -38.88 -0.76
N CYS A 275 -2.50 -39.24 -1.69
CA CYS A 275 -3.65 -38.44 -2.11
C CYS A 275 -4.91 -38.98 -1.43
N GLY A 276 -5.34 -38.33 -0.35
CA GLY A 276 -6.58 -38.62 0.36
C GLY A 276 -7.80 -37.90 -0.24
N PRO A 277 -9.00 -38.10 0.33
CA PRO A 277 -10.21 -37.43 -0.13
C PRO A 277 -10.22 -35.92 0.16
N ASP A 278 -9.61 -35.52 1.27
CA ASP A 278 -9.64 -34.15 1.80
C ASP A 278 -8.25 -33.53 1.98
N THR A 279 -7.17 -34.32 1.90
CA THR A 279 -5.79 -33.87 2.09
C THR A 279 -4.84 -34.57 1.14
N VAL A 280 -3.71 -33.92 0.83
CA VAL A 280 -2.56 -34.54 0.18
C VAL A 280 -1.32 -34.34 1.02
N ASP A 281 -0.57 -35.43 1.16
CA ASP A 281 0.69 -35.50 1.90
C ASP A 281 1.81 -35.91 0.95
N LEU A 282 2.87 -35.12 0.88
CA LEU A 282 4.10 -35.45 0.16
C LEU A 282 5.28 -35.43 1.14
N THR A 283 5.96 -36.57 1.26
CA THR A 283 7.14 -36.75 2.10
C THR A 283 8.34 -37.11 1.22
N VAL A 284 9.43 -36.36 1.35
CA VAL A 284 10.71 -36.64 0.67
C VAL A 284 11.80 -36.73 1.72
N ILE A 285 12.49 -37.87 1.78
CA ILE A 285 13.56 -38.15 2.74
C ILE A 285 14.80 -38.57 1.96
N ASN A 286 15.94 -37.96 2.25
CA ASN A 286 17.22 -38.45 1.74
C ASN A 286 18.16 -38.89 2.88
N GLY A 287 18.93 -39.94 2.64
CA GLY A 287 20.00 -40.41 3.54
C GLY A 287 21.24 -39.49 3.54
N PRO A 288 22.30 -39.87 4.28
CA PRO A 288 23.55 -39.12 4.32
C PRO A 288 24.28 -39.14 2.98
N ALA A 289 25.04 -38.07 2.69
CA ALA A 289 25.87 -37.99 1.50
C ALA A 289 26.89 -39.13 1.46
N SER A 290 26.96 -39.85 0.33
CA SER A 290 27.92 -40.96 0.13
C SER A 290 29.12 -40.56 -0.73
N GLY A 291 29.14 -39.33 -1.26
CA GLY A 291 30.24 -38.76 -2.05
C GLY A 291 30.88 -37.52 -1.41
N PRO A 292 32.04 -37.07 -1.90
CA PRO A 292 32.67 -35.84 -1.43
C PRO A 292 31.73 -34.64 -1.66
N PRO A 293 31.67 -33.66 -0.73
CA PRO A 293 30.82 -32.50 -0.90
C PRO A 293 31.17 -31.79 -2.21
N ALA A 294 30.16 -31.49 -3.03
CA ALA A 294 30.34 -30.58 -4.14
C ALA A 294 30.84 -29.25 -3.59
N ASP A 295 31.91 -28.69 -4.18
CA ASP A 295 32.55 -27.43 -3.78
C ASP A 295 31.53 -26.37 -3.34
N GLU A 296 31.91 -25.54 -2.36
CA GLU A 296 31.14 -24.45 -1.74
C GLU A 296 30.42 -23.56 -2.78
N LEU A 297 29.26 -24.02 -3.24
CA LEU A 297 28.35 -23.28 -4.11
C LEU A 297 27.53 -22.34 -3.24
N PRO A 298 27.41 -21.04 -3.57
CA PRO A 298 26.60 -20.08 -2.82
C PRO A 298 25.20 -20.65 -2.56
N SER A 299 24.85 -20.84 -1.29
CA SER A 299 23.54 -21.31 -0.87
C SER A 299 22.55 -20.14 -0.92
N GLY A 300 21.78 -20.05 -2.00
CA GLY A 300 20.55 -19.28 -1.98
C GLY A 300 19.53 -19.99 -1.09
N GLY A 301 19.59 -19.78 0.23
CA GLY A 301 18.73 -20.40 1.26
C GLY A 301 17.24 -20.02 1.20
N ASN A 302 16.76 -19.57 0.04
CA ASN A 302 15.41 -19.04 -0.15
C ASN A 302 14.44 -20.07 -0.72
N GLY A 303 14.92 -21.24 -1.18
CA GLY A 303 14.11 -22.27 -1.82
C GLY A 303 13.03 -22.82 -0.88
N LEU A 304 13.42 -23.23 0.32
CA LEU A 304 12.51 -23.79 1.33
C LEU A 304 11.52 -22.76 1.89
N LEU A 305 11.97 -21.52 2.13
CA LEU A 305 11.08 -20.43 2.57
C LEU A 305 9.97 -20.17 1.55
N GLY A 306 10.31 -20.11 0.27
CA GLY A 306 9.31 -19.91 -0.78
C GLY A 306 8.37 -21.10 -1.00
N LEU A 307 8.73 -22.31 -0.54
CA LEU A 307 7.81 -23.46 -0.54
C LEU A 307 6.84 -23.37 0.64
N ASP A 308 7.32 -22.97 1.82
CA ASP A 308 6.52 -22.82 3.05
C ASP A 308 5.43 -21.74 2.89
N GLU A 309 5.80 -20.58 2.36
CA GLU A 309 4.85 -19.51 2.05
C GLU A 309 3.76 -19.98 1.07
N ARG A 310 4.12 -20.82 0.09
CA ARG A 310 3.17 -21.37 -0.88
C ARG A 310 2.24 -22.42 -0.27
N ALA A 311 2.75 -23.28 0.62
CA ALA A 311 1.92 -24.21 1.37
C ALA A 311 0.89 -23.45 2.22
N SER A 312 1.36 -22.42 2.94
CA SER A 312 0.51 -21.54 3.75
C SER A 312 -0.59 -20.86 2.94
N LEU A 313 -0.29 -20.39 1.71
CA LEU A 313 -1.29 -19.78 0.82
C LEU A 313 -2.40 -20.75 0.37
N LEU A 314 -2.11 -22.05 0.36
CA LEU A 314 -3.07 -23.10 0.05
C LEU A 314 -3.77 -23.64 1.30
N GLY A 315 -3.50 -23.06 2.48
CA GLY A 315 -4.07 -23.49 3.75
C GLY A 315 -3.44 -24.77 4.31
N GLY A 316 -2.24 -25.12 3.84
CA GLY A 316 -1.46 -26.24 4.33
C GLY A 316 -0.12 -25.80 4.92
N ASP A 317 0.73 -26.77 5.23
CA ASP A 317 1.99 -26.55 5.96
C ASP A 317 3.15 -27.29 5.29
N LEU A 318 4.36 -26.74 5.41
CA LEU A 318 5.60 -27.39 4.98
C LEU A 318 6.55 -27.54 6.18
N ILE A 319 7.04 -28.75 6.40
CA ILE A 319 8.07 -29.03 7.40
C ILE A 319 9.34 -29.48 6.68
N ALA A 320 10.42 -28.74 6.85
CA ALA A 320 11.72 -29.10 6.27
C ALA A 320 12.80 -29.04 7.35
N GLY A 321 13.55 -30.13 7.51
CA GLY A 321 14.58 -30.20 8.54
C GLY A 321 15.48 -31.44 8.47
N PRO A 322 16.57 -31.44 9.24
CA PRO A 322 17.45 -32.60 9.35
C PRO A 322 16.70 -33.76 10.03
N GLU A 323 16.85 -34.97 9.49
CA GLU A 323 16.32 -36.20 10.08
C GLU A 323 17.44 -37.23 10.20
N GLY A 324 17.89 -37.49 11.43
CA GLY A 324 19.07 -38.32 11.65
C GLY A 324 20.31 -37.72 10.96
N GLU A 325 20.95 -38.49 10.08
CA GLU A 325 22.06 -38.02 9.23
C GLU A 325 21.59 -37.54 7.84
N GLY A 326 20.28 -37.48 7.63
CA GLY A 326 19.63 -37.10 6.37
C GLY A 326 18.84 -35.80 6.46
N PHE A 327 17.95 -35.59 5.49
CA PHE A 327 17.06 -34.43 5.45
C PHE A 327 15.66 -34.86 5.02
N ARG A 328 14.64 -34.29 5.65
CA ARG A 328 13.23 -34.56 5.41
C ARG A 328 12.51 -33.28 4.99
N VAL A 329 11.66 -33.41 3.97
CA VAL A 329 10.70 -32.39 3.54
C VAL A 329 9.32 -33.02 3.51
N GLU A 330 8.40 -32.49 4.31
CA GLU A 330 6.99 -32.88 4.35
C GLU A 330 6.12 -31.71 3.93
N LEU A 331 5.17 -31.97 3.05
CA LEU A 331 4.17 -31.01 2.59
C LEU A 331 2.79 -31.60 2.86
N HIS A 332 1.98 -30.85 3.61
CA HIS A 332 0.58 -31.17 3.87
C HIS A 332 -0.31 -30.12 3.22
N LEU A 333 -1.28 -30.52 2.39
CA LEU A 333 -2.20 -29.59 1.71
C LEU A 333 -3.65 -30.04 1.82
N PRO A 334 -4.59 -29.15 2.18
CA PRO A 334 -6.03 -29.47 2.12
C PRO A 334 -6.53 -29.44 0.67
N ILE A 335 -7.40 -30.40 0.33
CA ILE A 335 -8.14 -30.43 -0.93
C ILE A 335 -9.47 -29.73 -0.70
N ALA A 336 -9.48 -28.39 -0.81
CA ALA A 336 -10.73 -27.65 -0.88
C ALA A 336 -11.42 -27.98 -2.23
N ARG A 337 -12.33 -28.95 -2.24
CA ARG A 337 -13.25 -29.09 -3.37
C ARG A 337 -14.07 -27.79 -3.45
N PRO A 338 -14.16 -27.13 -4.62
CA PRO A 338 -15.15 -26.08 -4.77
C PRO A 338 -16.51 -26.71 -4.46
N ALA A 339 -17.19 -26.20 -3.44
CA ALA A 339 -18.55 -26.62 -3.13
C ALA A 339 -19.38 -26.49 -4.42
N PRO A 340 -20.28 -27.45 -4.73
CA PRO A 340 -21.27 -27.22 -5.77
C PRO A 340 -21.93 -25.87 -5.49
N CYS A 341 -21.95 -25.00 -6.50
CA CYS A 341 -22.52 -23.67 -6.38
C CYS A 341 -24.03 -23.80 -6.12
N ASP A 342 -24.42 -23.94 -4.85
CA ASP A 342 -25.78 -23.69 -4.43
C ASP A 342 -26.00 -22.19 -4.59
N GLY A 343 -26.82 -21.83 -5.59
CA GLY A 343 -27.14 -20.47 -5.99
C GLY A 343 -27.94 -19.68 -4.94
N SER A 344 -27.37 -19.49 -3.75
CA SER A 344 -27.87 -18.54 -2.77
C SER A 344 -26.99 -17.31 -2.78
N ALA A 345 -27.54 -16.21 -3.30
CA ALA A 345 -26.93 -14.90 -3.36
C ALA A 345 -26.35 -14.49 -1.99
N VAL A 346 -25.04 -14.34 -1.92
CA VAL A 346 -24.37 -13.67 -0.79
C VAL A 346 -24.63 -12.17 -0.92
N THR A 347 -25.64 -11.69 -0.19
CA THR A 347 -25.83 -10.26 0.02
C THR A 347 -24.75 -9.76 0.98
N VAL A 348 -23.74 -9.07 0.45
CA VAL A 348 -22.74 -8.37 1.26
C VAL A 348 -23.40 -7.14 1.90
N ALA A 349 -23.81 -7.26 3.16
CA ALA A 349 -24.28 -6.14 3.96
C ALA A 349 -23.08 -5.28 4.38
N LEU A 350 -22.89 -4.14 3.72
CA LEU A 350 -21.99 -3.08 4.18
C LEU A 350 -22.58 -2.45 5.45
N ALA A 351 -21.96 -2.71 6.60
CA ALA A 351 -22.32 -2.07 7.86
C ALA A 351 -21.77 -0.64 7.93
N HIS A 352 -22.67 0.35 7.94
CA HIS A 352 -22.37 1.72 8.37
C HIS A 352 -22.35 1.80 9.91
N PRO A 353 -21.41 2.55 10.53
CA PRO A 353 -21.39 2.74 11.97
C PRO A 353 -22.48 3.74 12.39
N ARG A 354 -23.38 3.33 13.29
CA ARG A 354 -24.35 4.22 13.95
C ARG A 354 -23.67 5.04 15.04
N GLN A 355 -23.81 6.35 14.97
CA GLN A 355 -23.61 7.28 16.08
C GLN A 355 -24.71 7.06 17.13
N GLU A 356 -24.32 6.83 18.38
CA GLU A 356 -25.22 7.02 19.53
C GLU A 356 -24.95 8.38 20.17
N VAL A 357 -26.02 9.17 20.24
CA VAL A 357 -26.10 10.46 20.91
C VAL A 357 -26.61 10.24 22.34
N VAL A 358 -25.96 10.97 23.24
CA VAL A 358 -26.07 11.07 24.70
C VAL A 358 -27.48 11.37 25.22
N GLU A 359 -27.87 10.71 26.31
CA GLU A 359 -28.73 11.30 27.35
C GLU A 359 -28.13 11.02 28.73
N GLY A 360 -27.87 12.09 29.50
CA GLY A 360 -27.22 12.04 30.81
C GLY A 360 -28.18 12.24 31.98
N ARG A 361 -27.71 11.96 33.21
CA ARG A 361 -28.04 12.67 34.46
C ARG A 361 -27.08 12.24 35.61
N PRO A 362 -27.01 12.99 36.72
CA PRO A 362 -25.74 13.39 37.35
C PRO A 362 -25.49 12.75 38.72
N GLY A 363 -24.24 12.76 39.18
CA GLY A 363 -23.96 12.66 40.61
C GLY A 363 -22.56 12.19 41.02
N ALA A 364 -21.92 13.01 41.85
CA ALA A 364 -20.91 12.66 42.86
C ALA A 364 -19.43 12.45 42.44
N SER A 365 -18.69 13.55 42.55
CA SER A 365 -17.50 13.73 43.41
C SER A 365 -16.50 12.58 43.53
N ARG A 366 -15.29 12.78 42.98
CA ARG A 366 -14.04 12.54 43.72
C ARG A 366 -12.88 13.36 43.16
N ARG A 367 -12.21 14.07 44.07
CA ARG A 367 -10.91 14.73 43.92
C ARG A 367 -9.83 13.71 43.58
N GLY A 368 -8.81 14.11 42.82
CA GLY A 368 -7.54 13.41 42.75
C GLY A 368 -6.74 13.73 41.49
N ASP A 369 -5.78 14.63 41.67
CA ASP A 369 -4.44 14.61 41.08
C ASP A 369 -4.18 15.11 39.65
N LEU A 370 -3.34 16.15 39.64
CA LEU A 370 -2.54 16.63 38.52
C LEU A 370 -1.47 15.59 38.15
N GLU A 371 -1.27 15.32 36.86
CA GLU A 371 0.06 15.27 36.22
C GLU A 371 -0.07 15.27 34.68
N PRO A 372 1.01 15.60 33.93
CA PRO A 372 0.92 16.29 32.64
C PRO A 372 1.35 15.46 31.41
N ASP A 373 0.95 16.00 30.27
CA ASP A 373 1.41 15.91 28.87
C ASP A 373 2.59 14.96 28.52
N PRO A 374 2.39 13.94 27.64
CA PRO A 374 3.43 13.02 27.19
C PRO A 374 4.03 13.47 25.85
N LEU A 375 4.85 14.52 25.84
CA LEU A 375 5.62 14.92 24.63
C LEU A 375 7.06 15.36 24.91
N ALA A 376 7.74 14.73 25.87
CA ALA A 376 9.16 15.00 26.09
C ALA A 376 9.92 13.81 26.67
N ALA A 377 10.23 12.76 25.89
CA ALA A 377 11.39 11.88 26.14
C ALA A 377 11.58 10.77 25.09
N VAL A 378 12.01 11.07 23.86
CA VAL A 378 12.88 10.13 23.10
C VAL A 378 13.85 10.95 22.25
N SER A 379 14.84 11.57 22.91
CA SER A 379 16.12 11.87 22.28
C SER A 379 17.19 11.26 23.17
N ARG A 380 18.17 10.61 22.51
CA ARG A 380 19.37 9.96 23.07
C ARG A 380 19.21 8.51 23.54
N ARG A 381 19.69 7.60 22.69
CA ARG A 381 20.74 6.62 23.07
C ARG A 381 21.47 6.15 21.82
N ARG A 382 22.61 6.79 21.53
CA ARG A 382 23.80 6.09 21.05
C ARG A 382 24.31 5.28 22.24
N ASP A 383 24.60 4.01 22.04
CA ASP A 383 25.90 3.40 22.29
C ASP A 383 25.80 1.88 22.15
N ALA A 384 26.72 1.34 21.34
CA ALA A 384 26.99 -0.09 21.18
C ALA A 384 27.54 -0.68 22.49
N PRO A 385 27.58 -2.02 22.58
CA PRO A 385 28.91 -2.64 22.45
C PRO A 385 28.94 -3.92 21.62
N ARG A 386 30.15 -4.18 21.12
CA ARG A 386 30.61 -5.42 20.50
C ARG A 386 30.59 -6.58 21.50
N LEU A 387 30.28 -7.77 21.01
CA LEU A 387 31.12 -8.97 21.11
C LEU A 387 30.96 -9.76 19.82
#